data_AF-A0A379T9K6-F1
#
_entry.id   AF-A0A379T9K6-F1
#
_cell.length_a   1.000
_cell.length_b   1.000
_cell.length_c   1.000
_cell.angle_alpha   90.00
_cell.angle_beta   90.00
_cell.angle_gamma   90.00
#
_symmetry.space_group_name_H-M   'P 1'
#
loop_
_entity.id
_entity.type
_entity.pdbx_description
1 polymer ?
#
loop_
_entity_poly.entity_id
_entity_poly.type
_entity_poly.pdbx_seq_one_letter_code
_entity_poly.pdbx_strand_id
1 'polypeptide(L)'
;MPAIRKTAPQTRSLKVWRSPGGRPTACTDRITVLLITVSGTGGKAVSGFYYEKTNNTRMNEGLSGGGEGRITNDQTFTTNRLTSYRTSGEVNVPVIWLFEQTLTVGAEWNRDALEDPSSTGLTVNDNNIAGISGSAAHRSSKNKSQISALYVEDNIEPMAGTNIIPGLRFDYLSESGSNF
;
A
#
# COMPACT_ATOMS: atom_id res chain seq x y z
N MET A 1 -11.12 6.88 -33.20
CA MET A 1 -11.67 6.17 -32.03
C MET A 1 -10.49 5.77 -31.14
N PRO A 2 -10.36 6.20 -29.87
CA PRO A 2 -9.29 5.68 -29.03
C PRO A 2 -9.68 4.26 -28.58
N ALA A 3 -8.89 3.28 -28.98
CA ALA A 3 -9.11 1.88 -28.62
C ALA A 3 -8.69 1.67 -27.15
N ILE A 4 -9.68 1.36 -26.29
CA ILE A 4 -9.44 0.95 -24.91
C ILE A 4 -9.39 -0.58 -24.89
N ARG A 5 -8.20 -1.14 -24.66
CA ARG A 5 -8.06 -2.55 -24.29
C ARG A 5 -6.83 -2.75 -23.41
N LYS A 6 -7.03 -3.11 -22.15
CA LYS A 6 -6.03 -3.84 -21.35
C LYS A 6 -6.74 -4.84 -20.45
N THR A 7 -6.65 -6.12 -20.82
CA THR A 7 -6.89 -7.23 -19.90
C THR A 7 -5.83 -7.12 -18.79
N ALA A 8 -6.26 -6.90 -17.55
CA ALA A 8 -5.38 -6.72 -16.41
C ALA A 8 -4.47 -7.95 -16.21
N PRO A 9 -3.13 -7.82 -16.21
CA PRO A 9 -2.27 -8.91 -15.76
C PRO A 9 -2.52 -9.16 -14.27
N GLN A 10 -2.84 -10.40 -13.92
CA GLN A 10 -2.84 -10.87 -12.54
C GLN A 10 -1.53 -11.60 -12.30
N THR A 11 -0.80 -11.21 -11.26
CA THR A 11 0.40 -11.93 -10.83
C THR A 11 0.14 -12.52 -9.46
N ARG A 12 0.47 -13.80 -9.29
CA ARG A 12 0.42 -14.49 -8.01
C ARG A 12 1.82 -14.98 -7.65
N SER A 13 2.24 -14.76 -6.41
CA SER A 13 3.49 -15.25 -5.87
C SER A 13 3.22 -16.05 -4.61
N LEU A 14 3.74 -17.27 -4.55
CA LEU A 14 3.65 -18.16 -3.40
C LEU A 14 5.06 -18.48 -2.91
N LYS A 15 5.35 -18.17 -1.65
CA LYS A 15 6.59 -18.56 -0.99
C LYS A 15 6.27 -19.41 0.23
N VAL A 16 6.89 -20.59 0.32
CA VAL A 16 6.70 -21.53 1.44
C VAL A 16 8.04 -21.74 2.14
N TRP A 17 8.05 -21.56 3.44
CA TRP A 17 9.18 -21.84 4.32
C TRP A 17 8.97 -23.17 5.01
N ARG A 18 10.06 -23.94 5.15
CA ARG A 18 10.05 -25.27 5.75
C ARG A 18 11.11 -25.39 6.82
N SER A 19 10.79 -26.13 7.86
CA SER A 19 11.74 -26.61 8.87
C SER A 19 12.82 -27.51 8.23
N PRO A 20 13.95 -27.76 8.93
CA PRO A 20 14.95 -28.74 8.51
C PRO A 20 14.37 -30.14 8.24
N GLY A 21 13.28 -30.51 8.91
CA GLY A 21 12.55 -31.76 8.69
C GLY A 21 11.52 -31.72 7.54
N GLY A 22 11.53 -30.68 6.70
CA GLY A 22 10.68 -30.55 5.51
C GLY A 22 9.23 -30.11 5.78
N ARG A 23 8.79 -30.04 7.04
CA ARG A 23 7.46 -29.56 7.42
C ARG A 23 7.32 -28.05 7.17
N PRO A 24 6.22 -27.57 6.58
CA PRO A 24 6.00 -26.14 6.36
C PRO A 24 5.82 -25.41 7.69
N THR A 25 6.45 -24.24 7.82
CA THR A 25 6.41 -23.39 9.02
C THR A 25 5.78 -22.02 8.74
N ALA A 26 5.88 -21.55 7.49
CA ALA A 26 5.23 -20.33 7.04
C ALA A 26 4.95 -20.35 5.54
N CYS A 27 3.99 -19.56 5.11
CA CYS A 27 3.56 -19.40 3.74
C CYS A 27 3.14 -17.94 3.51
N THR A 28 3.65 -17.33 2.43
CA THR A 28 3.18 -16.03 1.96
C THR A 28 2.59 -16.20 0.58
N ASP A 29 1.32 -15.82 0.42
CA ASP A 29 0.59 -15.81 -0.84
C ASP A 29 0.20 -14.37 -1.17
N ARG A 30 0.77 -13.84 -2.26
CA ARG A 30 0.51 -12.48 -2.73
C ARG A 30 -0.17 -12.53 -4.09
N ILE A 31 -1.27 -11.81 -4.22
CA ILE A 31 -1.98 -11.59 -5.47
C ILE A 31 -1.96 -10.09 -5.77
N THR A 32 -1.49 -9.73 -6.95
CA THR A 32 -1.49 -8.35 -7.45
C THR A 32 -2.28 -8.30 -8.75
N VAL A 33 -3.20 -7.34 -8.84
CA VAL A 33 -4.05 -7.09 -10.00
C VAL A 33 -3.87 -5.64 -10.41
N LEU A 34 -3.55 -5.42 -11.68
CA LEU A 34 -3.34 -4.09 -12.25
C LEU A 34 -4.33 -3.83 -13.37
N LEU A 35 -5.22 -2.86 -13.15
CA LEU A 35 -6.13 -2.35 -14.18
C LEU A 35 -5.66 -0.96 -14.62
N ILE A 36 -5.23 -0.82 -15.88
CA ILE A 36 -4.80 0.47 -16.43
C ILE A 36 -5.81 0.92 -17.48
N THR A 37 -6.28 2.15 -17.36
CA THR A 37 -7.07 2.83 -18.38
C THR A 37 -6.26 4.01 -18.93
N VAL A 38 -5.94 3.97 -20.23
CA VAL A 38 -5.27 5.08 -20.93
C VAL A 38 -6.25 5.68 -21.93
N SER A 39 -6.70 6.90 -21.69
CA SER A 39 -7.45 7.68 -22.69
C SER A 39 -7.49 9.15 -22.32
N GLY A 40 -7.15 10.02 -23.27
CA GLY A 40 -7.45 11.45 -23.24
C GLY A 40 -7.27 12.07 -24.63
N THR A 41 -8.32 12.71 -25.15
CA THR A 41 -8.25 13.60 -26.33
C THR A 41 -8.00 15.02 -25.83
N GLY A 42 -6.81 15.57 -26.10
CA GLY A 42 -6.39 16.92 -25.68
C GLY A 42 -5.07 16.99 -24.90
N GLY A 43 -4.47 15.84 -24.55
CA GLY A 43 -3.20 15.72 -23.79
C GLY A 43 -2.88 14.24 -23.51
N LYS A 44 -1.69 13.94 -22.96
CA LYS A 44 -1.35 12.55 -22.56
C LYS A 44 -1.92 12.29 -21.16
N ALA A 45 -3.00 11.52 -21.08
CA ALA A 45 -3.64 11.13 -19.82
C ALA A 45 -3.43 9.64 -19.51
N VAL A 46 -2.98 9.33 -18.30
CA VAL A 46 -2.76 7.97 -17.81
C VAL A 46 -3.48 7.80 -16.49
N SER A 47 -4.27 6.72 -16.35
CA SER A 47 -4.87 6.35 -15.07
C SER A 47 -4.66 4.87 -14.79
N GLY A 48 -4.47 4.54 -13.51
CA GLY A 48 -4.19 3.18 -13.07
C GLY A 48 -4.89 2.88 -11.75
N PHE A 49 -5.41 1.67 -11.65
CA PHE A 49 -5.93 1.07 -10.44
C PHE A 49 -5.17 -0.21 -10.14
N TYR A 50 -4.71 -0.34 -8.90
CA TYR A 50 -3.87 -1.40 -8.40
C TYR A 50 -4.53 -2.00 -7.17
N TYR A 51 -4.65 -3.32 -7.16
CA TYR A 51 -5.12 -4.07 -6.02
C TYR A 51 -4.08 -5.12 -5.66
N GLU A 52 -3.65 -5.14 -4.40
CA GLU A 52 -2.77 -6.18 -3.87
C GLU A 52 -3.39 -6.79 -2.62
N LYS A 53 -3.30 -8.12 -2.53
CA LYS A 53 -3.66 -8.88 -1.34
C LYS A 53 -2.51 -9.81 -1.00
N THR A 54 -1.96 -9.65 0.20
CA THR A 54 -0.93 -10.53 0.75
C THR A 54 -1.48 -11.24 1.97
N ASN A 55 -1.56 -12.57 1.91
CA ASN A 55 -1.79 -13.41 3.08
C ASN A 55 -0.44 -13.96 3.56
N ASN A 56 -0.16 -13.80 4.84
CA ASN A 56 1.02 -14.35 5.48
C ASN A 56 0.56 -15.32 6.58
N THR A 57 0.57 -16.60 6.27
CA THR A 57 0.19 -17.68 7.18
C THR A 57 1.44 -18.27 7.79
N ARG A 58 1.62 -18.15 9.10
CA ARG A 58 2.79 -18.66 9.81
C ARG A 58 2.39 -19.42 11.05
N MET A 59 3.26 -20.33 11.49
CA MET A 59 3.13 -20.92 12.82
C MET A 59 3.19 -19.83 13.87
N ASN A 60 2.44 -20.02 14.96
CA ASN A 60 2.45 -19.10 16.08
C ASN A 60 3.80 -19.11 16.79
N GLU A 61 4.19 -17.94 17.27
CA GLU A 61 5.45 -17.71 17.97
C GLU A 61 5.15 -17.04 19.31
N GLY A 62 6.03 -17.25 20.29
CA GLY A 62 5.92 -16.52 21.55
C GLY A 62 6.08 -15.02 21.33
N LEU A 63 5.24 -14.23 22.01
CA LEU A 63 5.16 -12.77 21.85
C LEU A 63 5.87 -12.00 22.98
N SER A 64 6.43 -12.69 23.98
CA SER A 64 7.08 -12.09 25.14
C SER A 64 7.87 -13.13 25.95
N GLY A 65 8.90 -12.67 26.66
CA GLY A 65 9.64 -13.46 27.66
C GLY A 65 10.53 -14.54 27.07
N GLY A 66 10.83 -15.59 27.84
CA GLY A 66 11.80 -16.63 27.45
C GLY A 66 11.41 -17.50 26.23
N GLY A 67 10.18 -17.37 25.73
CA GLY A 67 9.71 -18.03 24.51
C GLY A 67 9.52 -17.09 23.32
N GLU A 68 9.89 -15.82 23.45
CA GLU A 68 9.72 -14.81 22.40
C GLU A 68 10.46 -15.20 21.10
N GLY A 69 9.76 -15.08 19.96
CA GLY A 69 10.31 -15.43 18.65
C GLY A 69 10.50 -16.94 18.40
N ARG A 70 10.11 -17.80 19.35
CA ARG A 70 10.14 -19.26 19.18
C ARG A 70 8.76 -19.78 18.79
N ILE A 71 8.72 -20.70 17.82
CA ILE A 71 7.50 -21.43 17.45
C ILE A 71 6.90 -22.12 18.68
N THR A 72 5.62 -21.89 18.90
CA THR A 72 4.88 -22.45 20.04
C THR A 72 4.66 -23.95 19.87
N ASN A 73 4.60 -24.68 20.99
CA ASN A 73 4.54 -26.14 20.97
C ASN A 73 3.24 -26.70 20.36
N ASP A 74 2.17 -25.89 20.36
CA ASP A 74 0.86 -26.21 19.77
C ASP A 74 0.90 -26.25 18.22
N GLN A 75 1.94 -25.67 17.59
CA GLN A 75 2.17 -25.68 16.14
C GLN A 75 0.94 -25.22 15.33
N THR A 76 0.15 -24.31 15.91
CA THR A 76 -1.02 -23.73 15.27
C THR A 76 -0.60 -22.63 14.29
N PHE A 77 -1.41 -22.39 13.27
CA PHE A 77 -1.14 -21.38 12.24
C PHE A 77 -2.09 -20.20 12.37
N THR A 78 -1.55 -19.00 12.20
CA THR A 78 -2.32 -17.76 12.11
C THR A 78 -2.02 -17.08 10.78
N THR A 79 -3.06 -16.52 10.15
CA THR A 79 -2.94 -15.76 8.90
C THR A 79 -3.09 -14.27 9.16
N ASN A 80 -2.06 -13.53 8.81
CA ASN A 80 -2.11 -12.07 8.72
C ASN A 80 -2.46 -11.67 7.28
N ARG A 81 -3.31 -10.67 7.12
CA ARG A 81 -3.79 -10.24 5.81
C ARG A 81 -3.54 -8.74 5.62
N LEU A 82 -2.77 -8.42 4.60
CA LEU A 82 -2.60 -7.06 4.09
C LEU A 82 -3.38 -6.92 2.78
N THR A 83 -4.22 -5.90 2.70
CA THR A 83 -4.95 -5.55 1.48
C THR A 83 -4.65 -4.09 1.13
N SER A 84 -4.15 -3.87 -0.08
CA SER A 84 -3.70 -2.57 -0.56
C SER A 84 -4.47 -2.19 -1.82
N TYR A 85 -5.00 -0.98 -1.83
CA TYR A 85 -5.66 -0.37 -2.97
C TYR A 85 -4.90 0.90 -3.34
N ARG A 86 -4.49 1.03 -4.60
CA ARG A 86 -3.84 2.25 -5.10
C ARG A 86 -4.48 2.69 -6.40
N THR A 87 -4.72 3.98 -6.51
CA THR A 87 -5.22 4.63 -7.71
C THR A 87 -4.32 5.80 -8.01
N SER A 88 -3.96 5.98 -9.28
CA SER A 88 -3.26 7.18 -9.74
C SER A 88 -3.86 7.66 -11.05
N GLY A 89 -3.85 8.97 -11.24
CA GLY A 89 -4.26 9.61 -12.48
C GLY A 89 -3.37 10.81 -12.73
N GLU A 90 -2.88 10.93 -13.96
CA GLU A 90 -2.05 12.04 -14.39
C GLU A 90 -2.46 12.50 -15.79
N VAL A 91 -2.46 13.81 -15.99
CA VAL A 91 -2.70 14.45 -17.28
C VAL A 91 -1.57 15.41 -17.57
N ASN A 92 -0.96 15.25 -18.74
CA ASN A 92 0.08 16.12 -19.26
C ASN A 92 -0.50 16.96 -20.40
N VAL A 93 -0.46 18.28 -20.25
CA VAL A 93 -1.00 19.25 -21.21
C VAL A 93 0.14 20.15 -21.69
N PRO A 94 0.50 20.09 -22.99
CA PRO A 94 1.40 21.08 -23.56
C PRO A 94 0.67 22.42 -23.67
N VAL A 95 1.24 23.48 -23.10
CA VAL A 95 0.69 24.84 -23.10
C VAL A 95 1.75 25.79 -23.64
N ILE A 96 1.32 26.77 -24.44
CA ILE A 96 2.18 27.88 -24.86
C ILE A 96 1.48 29.15 -24.39
N TRP A 97 2.04 29.79 -23.36
CA TRP A 97 1.55 31.08 -22.84
C TRP A 97 2.60 32.17 -23.08
N LEU A 98 3.73 32.08 -22.39
CA LEU A 98 4.90 32.96 -22.56
C LEU A 98 6.11 32.19 -23.07
N PHE A 99 6.27 30.96 -22.61
CA PHE A 99 7.28 30.01 -23.04
C PHE A 99 6.61 28.68 -23.43
N GLU A 100 7.35 27.80 -24.08
CA GLU A 100 6.92 26.42 -24.25
C GLU A 100 6.97 25.73 -22.88
N GLN A 101 5.83 25.19 -22.46
CA GLN A 101 5.72 24.50 -21.18
C GLN A 101 4.82 23.28 -21.26
N THR A 102 5.07 22.31 -20.38
CA THR A 102 4.21 21.14 -20.19
C THR A 102 3.70 21.15 -18.76
N LEU A 103 2.39 21.39 -18.62
CA LEU A 103 1.70 21.34 -17.34
C LEU A 103 1.26 19.91 -17.05
N THR A 104 1.67 19.39 -15.90
CA THR A 104 1.32 18.06 -15.40
C THR A 104 0.47 18.21 -14.16
N VAL A 105 -0.72 17.63 -14.17
CA VAL A 105 -1.61 17.58 -13.01
C VAL A 105 -1.90 16.12 -12.70
N GLY A 106 -1.76 15.74 -11.44
CA GLY A 106 -2.04 14.39 -11.03
C GLY A 106 -2.66 14.27 -9.64
N ALA A 107 -3.25 13.10 -9.42
CA ALA A 107 -3.89 12.72 -8.19
C ALA A 107 -3.51 11.27 -7.86
N GLU A 108 -3.26 11.01 -6.58
CA GLU A 108 -3.00 9.67 -6.06
C GLU A 108 -3.92 9.37 -4.88
N TRP A 109 -4.31 8.11 -4.75
CA TRP A 109 -5.04 7.61 -3.59
C TRP A 109 -4.55 6.20 -3.25
N ASN A 110 -4.17 6.01 -1.99
CA ASN A 110 -3.66 4.76 -1.46
C ASN A 110 -4.41 4.41 -0.18
N ARG A 111 -4.81 3.15 -0.05
CA ARG A 111 -5.43 2.62 1.17
C ARG A 111 -4.90 1.23 1.47
N ASP A 112 -4.31 1.09 2.65
CA ASP A 112 -3.83 -0.17 3.19
C ASP A 112 -4.69 -0.59 4.38
N ALA A 113 -5.12 -1.85 4.39
CA ALA A 113 -5.85 -2.45 5.49
C ALA A 113 -5.10 -3.71 5.94
N LEU A 114 -4.65 -3.71 7.19
CA LEU A 114 -3.92 -4.80 7.82
C LEU A 114 -4.80 -5.47 8.86
N GLU A 115 -4.90 -6.79 8.81
CA GLU A 115 -5.49 -7.63 9.85
C GLU A 115 -4.39 -8.57 10.36
N ASP A 116 -3.89 -8.30 11.56
CA ASP A 116 -2.77 -9.03 12.18
C ASP A 116 -3.13 -9.49 13.59
N PRO A 117 -3.87 -10.61 13.71
CA PRO A 117 -4.21 -11.19 15.00
C PRO A 117 -3.02 -11.83 15.72
N SER A 118 -1.95 -12.18 14.99
CA SER A 118 -0.75 -12.78 15.60
C SER A 118 0.01 -11.78 16.48
N SER A 119 0.24 -10.56 15.98
CA SER A 119 1.02 -9.54 16.68
C SER A 119 0.20 -8.86 17.78
N THR A 120 -1.13 -8.80 17.64
CA THR A 120 -2.03 -8.24 18.67
C THR A 120 -2.51 -9.28 19.68
N GLY A 121 -1.99 -10.51 19.65
CA GLY A 121 -2.48 -11.64 20.43
C GLY A 121 -1.97 -11.74 21.88
N LEU A 122 -1.04 -10.87 22.30
CA LEU A 122 -0.46 -10.94 23.64
C LEU A 122 -1.53 -10.69 24.73
N THR A 123 -1.65 -11.62 25.67
CA THR A 123 -2.50 -11.46 26.86
C THR A 123 -1.62 -11.45 28.09
N VAL A 124 -1.87 -10.51 29.01
CA VAL A 124 -1.15 -10.40 30.28
C VAL A 124 -2.13 -10.43 31.44
N ASN A 125 -1.64 -10.81 32.63
CA ASN A 125 -2.42 -10.86 33.86
C ASN A 125 -2.59 -9.47 34.49
N ASP A 126 -3.02 -8.51 33.68
CA ASP A 126 -3.45 -7.19 34.10
C ASP A 126 -4.69 -6.84 33.27
N ASN A 127 -5.72 -6.30 33.92
CA ASN A 127 -6.96 -5.98 33.23
C ASN A 127 -6.88 -4.63 32.50
N ASN A 128 -5.96 -3.75 32.88
CA ASN A 128 -5.83 -2.42 32.29
C ASN A 128 -4.39 -1.89 32.38
N ILE A 129 -3.78 -1.68 31.22
CA ILE A 129 -2.43 -1.16 31.06
C ILE A 129 -2.57 0.22 30.41
N ALA A 130 -2.61 1.28 31.21
CA ALA A 130 -2.72 2.66 30.73
C ALA A 130 -3.88 2.91 29.73
N GLY A 131 -5.03 2.28 29.95
CA GLY A 131 -6.22 2.39 29.09
C GLY A 131 -6.31 1.31 28.01
N ILE A 132 -5.33 0.41 27.92
CA ILE A 132 -5.31 -0.72 27.00
C ILE A 132 -5.65 -1.99 27.76
N SER A 133 -6.62 -2.77 27.26
CA SER A 133 -6.94 -4.08 27.84
C SER A 133 -5.75 -5.02 27.77
N GLY A 134 -5.39 -5.64 28.89
CA GLY A 134 -4.38 -6.71 28.90
C GLY A 134 -4.88 -8.02 28.31
N SER A 135 -6.19 -8.18 28.07
CA SER A 135 -6.73 -9.27 27.24
C SER A 135 -6.73 -8.91 25.75
N ALA A 136 -6.14 -9.76 24.93
CA ALA A 136 -6.13 -9.61 23.47
C ALA A 136 -7.54 -9.65 22.84
N ALA A 137 -8.50 -10.35 23.47
CA ALA A 137 -9.87 -10.46 22.97
C ALA A 137 -10.61 -9.11 22.91
N HIS A 138 -10.16 -8.12 23.68
CA HIS A 138 -10.73 -6.78 23.70
C HIS A 138 -9.91 -5.76 22.89
N ARG A 139 -8.90 -6.21 22.13
CA ARG A 139 -8.08 -5.36 21.25
C ARG A 139 -8.36 -5.67 19.78
N SER A 140 -8.39 -4.65 18.94
CA SER A 140 -8.56 -4.82 17.50
C SER A 140 -7.27 -5.34 16.86
N SER A 141 -7.38 -6.40 16.05
CA SER A 141 -6.30 -6.85 15.16
C SER A 141 -6.25 -6.09 13.83
N LYS A 142 -7.23 -5.19 13.59
CA LYS A 142 -7.38 -4.45 12.33
C LYS A 142 -6.76 -3.06 12.46
N ASN A 143 -5.93 -2.72 11.49
CA ASN A 143 -5.35 -1.40 11.28
C ASN A 143 -5.60 -0.94 9.84
N LYS A 144 -5.68 0.38 9.63
CA LYS A 144 -5.86 0.99 8.31
C LYS A 144 -4.96 2.21 8.16
N SER A 145 -4.49 2.45 6.95
CA SER A 145 -3.80 3.67 6.56
C SER A 145 -4.35 4.14 5.23
N GLN A 146 -4.63 5.43 5.10
CA GLN A 146 -5.08 6.03 3.84
C GLN A 146 -4.30 7.31 3.58
N ILE A 147 -3.85 7.46 2.33
CA ILE A 147 -3.13 8.63 1.83
C ILE A 147 -3.82 9.08 0.53
N SER A 148 -4.08 10.37 0.41
CA SER A 148 -4.62 11.00 -0.80
C SER A 148 -3.72 12.16 -1.18
N ALA A 149 -3.35 12.29 -2.45
CA ALA A 149 -2.44 13.32 -2.89
C ALA A 149 -2.95 14.02 -4.15
N LEU A 150 -2.63 15.30 -4.26
CA LEU A 150 -2.80 16.11 -5.45
C LEU A 150 -1.48 16.80 -5.74
N TYR A 151 -1.06 16.79 -6.99
CA TYR A 151 0.17 17.46 -7.39
C TYR A 151 0.00 18.19 -8.71
N VAL A 152 0.75 19.27 -8.83
CA VAL A 152 0.90 20.05 -10.05
C VAL A 152 2.39 20.29 -10.27
N GLU A 153 2.83 20.06 -11.49
CA GLU A 153 4.18 20.30 -11.96
C GLU A 153 4.09 21.03 -13.29
N ASP A 154 5.00 21.97 -13.53
CA ASP A 154 5.05 22.71 -14.79
C ASP A 154 6.49 22.69 -15.29
N ASN A 155 6.74 22.08 -16.44
CA ASN A 155 8.08 22.08 -17.04
C ASN A 155 8.16 23.20 -18.08
N ILE A 156 8.86 24.29 -17.76
CA ILE A 156 8.96 25.50 -18.56
C ILE A 156 10.35 25.58 -19.18
N GLU A 157 10.47 25.91 -20.47
CA GLU A 157 11.73 26.20 -21.16
C GLU A 157 11.84 27.70 -21.51
N PRO A 158 12.39 28.55 -20.62
CA PRO A 158 12.43 30.00 -20.86
C PRO A 158 13.40 30.41 -21.97
N MET A 159 14.45 29.62 -22.18
CA MET A 159 15.46 29.81 -23.22
C MET A 159 16.05 28.45 -23.60
N ALA A 160 16.52 28.32 -24.84
CA ALA A 160 17.12 27.08 -25.32
C ALA A 160 18.21 26.57 -24.37
N GLY A 161 17.99 25.39 -23.80
CA GLY A 161 18.93 24.73 -22.88
C GLY A 161 18.78 25.07 -21.40
N THR A 162 17.74 25.82 -21.00
CA THR A 162 17.39 26.03 -19.57
C THR A 162 15.96 25.58 -19.31
N ASN A 163 15.78 24.63 -18.39
CA ASN A 163 14.46 24.16 -17.94
C ASN A 163 14.22 24.53 -16.48
N ILE A 164 13.04 25.04 -16.18
CA ILE A 164 12.58 25.37 -14.82
C ILE A 164 11.34 24.53 -14.53
N ILE A 165 11.37 23.75 -13.45
CA ILE A 165 10.32 22.80 -13.09
C ILE A 165 9.78 23.11 -11.69
N PRO A 166 8.90 24.12 -11.51
CA PRO A 166 8.16 24.27 -10.27
C PRO A 166 7.19 23.10 -10.08
N GLY A 167 7.08 22.63 -8.85
CA GLY A 167 6.12 21.61 -8.47
C GLY A 167 5.58 21.86 -7.07
N LEU A 168 4.31 21.55 -6.86
CA LEU A 168 3.66 21.52 -5.57
C LEU A 168 2.92 20.20 -5.42
N ARG A 169 3.06 19.58 -4.25
CA ARG A 169 2.36 18.36 -3.90
C ARG A 169 1.70 18.54 -2.54
N PHE A 170 0.42 18.20 -2.49
CA PHE A 170 -0.36 18.13 -1.27
C PHE A 170 -0.64 16.67 -0.96
N ASP A 171 -0.30 16.22 0.24
CA ASP A 171 -0.61 14.89 0.75
C ASP A 171 -1.52 14.99 1.97
N TYR A 172 -2.58 14.17 2.02
CA TYR A 172 -3.46 14.03 3.17
C TYR A 172 -3.42 12.58 3.66
N LEU A 173 -2.99 12.41 4.91
CA LEU A 173 -2.94 11.13 5.61
C LEU A 173 -4.08 11.06 6.62
N SER A 174 -4.80 9.94 6.66
CA SER A 174 -5.96 9.78 7.54
C SER A 174 -5.64 9.88 9.03
N GLU A 175 -4.42 9.52 9.43
CA GLU A 175 -3.96 9.54 10.83
C GLU A 175 -3.09 10.77 11.13
N SER A 176 -2.18 11.14 10.22
CA SER A 176 -1.20 12.21 10.47
C SER A 176 -1.62 13.60 9.95
N GLY A 177 -2.71 13.70 9.18
CA GLY A 177 -3.20 14.96 8.63
C GLY A 177 -2.53 15.38 7.32
N SER A 178 -2.56 16.69 7.04
CA SER A 178 -2.11 17.28 5.77
C SER A 178 -0.63 17.67 5.77
N ASN A 179 0.02 17.50 4.63
CA ASN A 179 1.39 17.94 4.34
C ASN A 179 1.45 18.64 2.97
N PHE A 180 2.31 19.64 2.83
CA PHE A 180 2.51 20.43 1.61
C PHE A 180 4.00 20.72 1.36
#